data_AF-A0A3A3FID8-F1
#
_entry.id   AF-A0A3A3FID8-F1
#
_cell.length_a   1.000
_cell.length_b   1.000
_cell.length_c   1.000
_cell.angle_alpha   90.00
_cell.angle_beta   90.00
_cell.angle_gamma   90.00
#
_symmetry.space_group_name_H-M   'P 1'
#
loop_
_entity.id
_entity.type
_entity.pdbx_description
1 polymer ?
#
loop_
_entity_poly.entity_id
_entity_poly.type
_entity_poly.pdbx_seq_one_letter_code
_entity_poly.pdbx_strand_id
1 'polypeptide(L)'
;MGEQPEPIDPWVPGSTSAGQMLWLANAYAEGAEVLADALVTDDFTRQFTSTRVVLHLCRHAAELYLKGAIGVATNQPPLATHRLDQLYAQYVLLYPQEHHWLEVPFSRQVLSADEGLFPGTMEEYQRTHDQRFRYLTDTKGKPFMEFEKFDVRAYAEAITSFRQALSILVARIEFPCGFD
;
A
#
# COMPACT_ATOMS: atom_id res chain seq x y z
N MET A 1 24.64 -28.20 11.87
CA MET A 1 23.39 -28.28 11.10
C MET A 1 22.45 -27.27 11.72
N GLY A 2 22.10 -26.20 11.00
CA GLY A 2 21.01 -25.33 11.45
C GLY A 2 19.70 -26.09 11.29
N GLU A 3 18.78 -25.97 12.25
CA GLU A 3 17.41 -26.47 12.08
C GLU A 3 16.81 -25.87 10.82
N GLN A 4 16.16 -26.71 10.00
CA GLN A 4 15.36 -26.20 8.90
C GLN A 4 14.13 -25.50 9.50
N PRO A 5 13.75 -24.32 8.99
CA PRO A 5 12.56 -23.65 9.46
C PRO A 5 11.34 -24.53 9.18
N GLU A 6 10.42 -24.57 10.15
CA GLU A 6 9.15 -25.28 9.98
C GLU A 6 8.32 -24.66 8.84
N PRO A 7 7.52 -25.45 8.12
CA PRO A 7 6.59 -24.94 7.13
C PRO A 7 5.61 -23.92 7.73
N ILE A 8 5.30 -22.86 6.99
CA ILE A 8 4.30 -21.86 7.37
C ILE A 8 2.93 -22.34 6.89
N ASP A 9 1.96 -22.45 7.80
CA ASP A 9 0.58 -22.78 7.44
C ASP A 9 -0.07 -21.66 6.61
N PRO A 10 -0.80 -21.99 5.53
CA PRO A 10 -1.37 -21.00 4.62
C PRO A 10 -2.60 -20.27 5.17
N TRP A 11 -3.14 -20.72 6.31
CA TRP A 11 -4.41 -20.23 6.84
C TRP A 11 -4.36 -20.07 8.35
N VAL A 12 -4.84 -18.94 8.86
CA VAL A 12 -5.04 -18.72 10.29
C VAL A 12 -6.49 -19.09 10.64
N PRO A 13 -6.75 -20.19 11.35
CA PRO A 13 -8.10 -20.59 11.71
C PRO A 13 -8.86 -19.48 12.46
N GLY A 14 -10.11 -19.23 12.06
CA GLY A 14 -10.97 -18.23 12.71
C GLY A 14 -10.80 -16.78 12.22
N SER A 15 -9.86 -16.50 11.32
CA SER A 15 -9.71 -15.16 10.73
C SER A 15 -10.76 -14.89 9.64
N THR A 16 -11.29 -13.66 9.62
CA THR A 16 -12.18 -13.20 8.54
C THR A 16 -11.36 -12.84 7.30
N SER A 17 -11.98 -12.89 6.11
CA SER A 17 -11.30 -12.45 4.89
C SER A 17 -10.84 -10.99 4.96
N ALA A 18 -11.59 -10.13 5.65
CA ALA A 18 -11.22 -8.74 5.89
C ALA A 18 -10.01 -8.62 6.82
N GLY A 19 -9.98 -9.37 7.94
CA GLY A 19 -8.82 -9.42 8.84
C GLY A 19 -7.58 -9.92 8.12
N GLN A 20 -7.69 -11.00 7.34
CA GLN A 20 -6.57 -11.52 6.53
C GLN A 20 -6.00 -10.48 5.56
N MET A 21 -6.83 -9.62 4.98
CA MET A 21 -6.33 -8.53 4.14
C MET A 21 -5.53 -7.49 4.93
N LEU A 22 -5.90 -7.20 6.18
CA LEU A 22 -5.12 -6.32 7.06
C LEU A 22 -3.74 -6.92 7.38
N TRP A 23 -3.68 -8.21 7.72
CA TRP A 23 -2.41 -8.91 7.95
C TRP A 23 -1.56 -8.97 6.67
N LEU A 24 -2.18 -9.25 5.53
CA LEU A 24 -1.48 -9.28 4.25
C LEU A 24 -0.96 -7.90 3.87
N ALA A 25 -1.71 -6.82 4.17
CA ALA A 25 -1.25 -5.45 3.97
C ALA A 25 0.05 -5.16 4.74
N ASN A 26 0.13 -5.58 6.00
CA ASN A 26 1.37 -5.48 6.79
C ASN A 26 2.52 -6.25 6.15
N ALA A 27 2.28 -7.50 5.71
CA ALA A 27 3.32 -8.31 5.07
C ALA A 27 3.85 -7.68 3.77
N TYR A 28 2.98 -7.05 2.96
CA TYR A 28 3.42 -6.30 1.78
C TYR A 28 4.22 -5.05 2.12
N ALA A 29 3.84 -4.32 3.18
CA ALA A 29 4.59 -3.15 3.64
C ALA A 29 5.96 -3.53 4.22
N GLU A 30 6.03 -4.63 4.97
CA GLU A 30 7.28 -5.22 5.46
C GLU A 30 8.18 -5.65 4.30
N GLY A 31 7.64 -6.34 3.30
CA GLY A 31 8.40 -6.70 2.09
C GLY A 31 8.93 -5.48 1.33
N ALA A 32 8.17 -4.38 1.31
CA ALA A 32 8.61 -3.12 0.72
C ALA A 32 9.77 -2.49 1.50
N GLU A 33 9.68 -2.49 2.83
CA GLU A 33 10.73 -1.99 3.74
C GLU A 33 12.03 -2.77 3.55
N VAL A 34 11.97 -4.11 3.64
CA VAL A 34 13.14 -4.98 3.46
C VAL A 34 13.83 -4.73 2.11
N LEU A 35 13.05 -4.60 1.03
CA LEU A 35 13.61 -4.35 -0.30
C LEU A 35 14.18 -2.93 -0.43
N ALA A 36 13.56 -1.93 0.18
CA ALA A 36 14.06 -0.56 0.20
C ALA A 36 15.40 -0.47 0.97
N ASP A 37 15.49 -1.13 2.12
CA ASP A 37 16.72 -1.21 2.91
C ASP A 37 17.84 -1.91 2.13
N ALA A 38 17.53 -3.02 1.45
CA ALA A 38 18.50 -3.71 0.59
C ALA A 38 19.02 -2.81 -0.56
N LEU A 39 18.17 -1.92 -1.10
CA LEU A 39 18.61 -0.90 -2.04
C LEU A 39 19.53 0.13 -1.35
N VAL A 40 19.28 0.52 -0.10
CA VAL A 40 20.15 1.46 0.64
C VAL A 40 21.51 0.84 0.97
N THR A 41 21.57 -0.44 1.34
CA THR A 41 22.79 -1.16 1.72
C THR A 41 23.58 -1.71 0.54
N ASP A 42 23.02 -1.64 -0.67
CA ASP A 42 23.59 -2.22 -1.90
C ASP A 42 23.57 -3.77 -1.93
N ASP A 43 22.73 -4.38 -1.08
CA ASP A 43 22.44 -5.82 -1.08
C ASP A 43 21.43 -6.22 -2.18
N PHE A 44 20.91 -5.23 -2.92
CA PHE A 44 20.06 -5.43 -4.09
C PHE A 44 20.37 -4.41 -5.20
N THR A 45 20.19 -4.83 -6.46
CA THR A 45 20.52 -3.98 -7.63
C THR A 45 19.70 -2.69 -7.65
N ARG A 46 20.39 -1.55 -7.61
CA ARG A 46 19.82 -0.21 -7.79
C ARG A 46 19.53 0.09 -9.26
N GLN A 47 18.31 -0.19 -9.66
CA GLN A 47 17.82 0.11 -11.00
C GLN A 47 16.37 0.57 -10.93
N PHE A 48 15.94 1.25 -11.99
CA PHE A 48 14.59 1.79 -12.10
C PHE A 48 13.51 0.75 -11.80
N THR A 49 13.62 -0.44 -12.38
CA THR A 49 12.68 -1.54 -12.19
C THR A 49 12.60 -2.01 -10.73
N SER A 50 13.71 -2.04 -10.00
CA SER A 50 13.70 -2.36 -8.56
C SER A 50 12.88 -1.34 -7.78
N THR A 51 12.98 -0.04 -8.11
CA THR A 51 12.18 1.00 -7.44
C THR A 51 10.68 0.85 -7.74
N ARG A 52 10.31 0.41 -8.95
CA ARG A 52 8.92 0.15 -9.31
C ARG A 52 8.33 -1.00 -8.49
N VAL A 53 9.11 -2.05 -8.24
CA VAL A 53 8.69 -3.16 -7.38
C VAL A 53 8.42 -2.67 -5.96
N VAL A 54 9.33 -1.90 -5.36
CA VAL A 54 9.16 -1.33 -4.01
C VAL A 54 7.87 -0.51 -3.92
N LEU A 55 7.63 0.39 -4.89
CA LEU A 55 6.41 1.21 -4.92
C LEU A 55 5.14 0.39 -5.16
N HIS A 56 5.22 -0.66 -5.99
CA HIS A 56 4.11 -1.60 -6.18
C HIS A 56 3.72 -2.27 -4.87
N LEU A 57 4.70 -2.76 -4.10
CA LEU A 57 4.45 -3.39 -2.79
C LEU A 57 3.77 -2.40 -1.83
N CYS A 58 4.26 -1.17 -1.74
CA CYS A 58 3.63 -0.12 -0.92
C CYS A 58 2.19 0.16 -1.35
N ARG A 59 1.96 0.30 -2.65
CA ARG A 59 0.63 0.57 -3.22
C ARG A 59 -0.32 -0.60 -3.04
N HIS A 60 0.18 -1.84 -3.06
CA HIS A 60 -0.63 -3.02 -2.82
C HIS A 60 -0.96 -3.18 -1.33
N ALA A 61 -0.01 -2.91 -0.45
CA ALA A 61 -0.25 -2.81 1.00
C ALA A 61 -1.38 -1.82 1.31
N ALA A 62 -1.32 -0.61 0.74
CA ALA A 62 -2.38 0.39 0.91
C ALA A 62 -3.75 -0.10 0.40
N GLU A 63 -3.82 -0.76 -0.75
CA GLU A 63 -5.09 -1.32 -1.25
C GLU A 63 -5.66 -2.38 -0.31
N LEU A 64 -4.84 -3.34 0.11
CA LEU A 64 -5.27 -4.43 0.97
C LEU A 64 -5.74 -3.90 2.32
N TYR A 65 -5.02 -2.92 2.88
CA TYR A 65 -5.43 -2.25 4.09
C TYR A 65 -6.81 -1.61 3.95
N LEU A 66 -7.02 -0.80 2.90
CA LEU A 66 -8.31 -0.13 2.68
C LEU A 66 -9.45 -1.14 2.50
N LYS A 67 -9.23 -2.22 1.74
CA LYS A 67 -10.21 -3.29 1.56
C LYS A 67 -10.53 -4.01 2.87
N GLY A 68 -9.52 -4.36 3.65
CA GLY A 68 -9.67 -4.99 4.96
C GLY A 68 -10.44 -4.08 5.92
N ALA A 69 -10.04 -2.82 6.02
CA ALA A 69 -10.66 -1.82 6.89
C ALA A 69 -12.14 -1.60 6.59
N ILE A 70 -12.47 -1.44 5.30
CA ILE A 70 -13.86 -1.32 4.84
C ILE A 70 -14.65 -2.61 5.14
N GLY A 71 -14.05 -3.78 4.86
CA GLY A 71 -14.66 -5.07 5.12
C GLY A 71 -14.99 -5.28 6.60
N VAL A 72 -14.09 -4.89 7.50
CA VAL A 72 -14.32 -4.93 8.95
C VAL A 72 -15.46 -3.99 9.35
N ALA A 73 -15.43 -2.72 8.94
CA ALA A 73 -16.45 -1.73 9.32
C ALA A 73 -17.86 -2.08 8.79
N THR A 74 -17.94 -2.67 7.60
CA THR A 74 -19.22 -2.93 6.92
C THR A 74 -19.72 -4.37 7.12
N ASN A 75 -18.87 -5.25 7.65
CA ASN A 75 -19.09 -6.70 7.70
C ASN A 75 -19.45 -7.27 6.32
N GLN A 76 -18.82 -6.75 5.26
CA GLN A 76 -19.02 -7.17 3.87
C GLN A 76 -17.74 -7.79 3.31
N PRO A 77 -17.85 -8.64 2.26
CA PRO A 77 -16.70 -9.11 1.53
C PRO A 77 -15.85 -7.95 0.98
N PRO A 78 -14.53 -8.14 0.84
CA PRO A 78 -13.66 -7.15 0.23
C PRO A 78 -14.12 -6.70 -1.15
N LEU A 79 -13.97 -5.40 -1.41
CA LEU A 79 -14.35 -4.81 -2.70
C LEU A 79 -13.47 -5.33 -3.83
N ALA A 80 -14.08 -5.54 -5.00
CA ALA A 80 -13.39 -6.03 -6.20
C ALA A 80 -12.56 -4.94 -6.92
N THR A 81 -12.75 -3.66 -6.58
CA THR A 81 -12.01 -2.56 -7.21
C THR A 81 -10.55 -2.52 -6.75
N HIS A 82 -9.65 -2.09 -7.63
CA HIS A 82 -8.25 -1.80 -7.32
C HIS A 82 -7.98 -0.28 -7.30
N ARG A 83 -9.03 0.54 -7.34
CA ARG A 83 -8.90 2.00 -7.37
C ARG A 83 -8.71 2.55 -5.97
N LEU A 84 -7.49 3.01 -5.67
CA LEU A 84 -7.15 3.58 -4.36
C LEU A 84 -7.98 4.81 -4.03
N ASP A 85 -8.30 5.65 -5.02
CA ASP A 85 -9.14 6.83 -4.85
C ASP A 85 -10.55 6.47 -4.37
N GLN A 86 -11.17 5.44 -4.97
CA GLN A 86 -12.49 4.97 -4.57
C GLN A 86 -12.48 4.30 -3.20
N LEU A 87 -11.46 3.46 -2.94
CA LEU A 87 -11.30 2.80 -1.65
C LEU A 87 -11.06 3.82 -0.53
N TYR A 88 -10.20 4.81 -0.77
CA TYR A 88 -9.88 5.83 0.22
C TYR A 88 -11.08 6.73 0.52
N ALA A 89 -11.84 7.14 -0.51
CA ALA A 89 -13.07 7.92 -0.33
C ALA A 89 -14.09 7.19 0.56
N GLN A 90 -14.24 5.87 0.41
CA GLN A 90 -15.12 5.10 1.28
C GLN A 90 -14.54 4.91 2.68
N TYR A 91 -13.23 4.70 2.79
CA TYR A 91 -12.53 4.53 4.05
C TYR A 91 -12.68 5.75 4.97
N VAL A 92 -12.46 6.97 4.45
CA VAL A 92 -12.54 8.20 5.26
C VAL A 92 -13.96 8.51 5.76
N LEU A 93 -15.00 7.98 5.09
CA LEU A 93 -16.38 8.07 5.57
C LEU A 93 -16.64 7.15 6.77
N LEU A 94 -15.95 6.00 6.82
CA LEU A 94 -16.08 5.00 7.88
C LEU A 94 -15.17 5.29 9.08
N TYR A 95 -13.99 5.86 8.83
CA TYR A 95 -12.97 6.17 9.83
C TYR A 95 -12.53 7.65 9.72
N PRO A 96 -13.38 8.61 10.13
CA PRO A 96 -13.12 10.03 9.92
C PRO A 96 -12.08 10.64 10.88
N GLN A 97 -11.72 9.93 11.96
CA GLN A 97 -10.82 10.46 12.99
C GLN A 97 -9.38 10.56 12.46
N GLU A 98 -8.64 11.58 12.90
CA GLU A 98 -7.25 11.83 12.46
C GLU A 98 -6.31 10.65 12.73
N HIS A 99 -6.55 9.91 13.80
CA HIS A 99 -5.75 8.72 14.14
C HIS A 99 -6.00 7.54 13.18
N HIS A 100 -6.92 7.67 12.23
CA HIS A 100 -7.13 6.75 11.12
C HIS A 100 -6.57 7.29 9.79
N TRP A 101 -5.82 8.39 9.78
CA TRP A 101 -5.29 8.89 8.52
C TRP A 101 -4.19 7.97 7.97
N LEU A 102 -4.40 7.53 6.73
CA LEU A 102 -3.44 6.73 6.00
C LEU A 102 -2.45 7.64 5.27
N GLU A 103 -1.21 7.60 5.71
CA GLU A 103 -0.06 8.15 4.99
C GLU A 103 0.47 7.12 4.01
N VAL A 104 0.93 7.56 2.83
CA VAL A 104 1.49 6.67 1.79
C VAL A 104 2.82 7.21 1.27
N PRO A 105 3.79 6.35 0.92
CA PRO A 105 5.13 6.77 0.47
C PRO A 105 5.15 7.12 -1.03
N PHE A 106 4.02 7.49 -1.60
CA PHE A 106 3.85 7.91 -2.99
C PHE A 106 2.85 9.07 -3.05
N SER A 107 2.71 9.71 -4.22
CA SER A 107 1.86 10.91 -4.34
C SER A 107 0.46 10.70 -3.77
N ARG A 108 0.04 11.57 -2.83
CA ARG A 108 -1.32 11.55 -2.24
C ARG A 108 -2.41 11.79 -3.25
N GLN A 109 -2.09 12.38 -4.40
CA GLN A 109 -3.02 12.59 -5.51
C GLN A 109 -3.60 11.27 -6.06
N VAL A 110 -2.97 10.14 -5.73
CA VAL A 110 -3.48 8.79 -6.00
C VAL A 110 -4.71 8.45 -5.15
N LEU A 111 -4.81 9.02 -3.94
CA LEU A 111 -5.90 8.78 -2.98
C LEU A 111 -7.07 9.76 -3.14
N SER A 112 -6.84 10.98 -3.63
CA SER A 112 -7.89 11.97 -3.87
C SER A 112 -7.54 12.89 -5.04
N ALA A 113 -8.54 13.20 -5.87
CA ALA A 113 -8.39 14.12 -6.99
C ALA A 113 -8.49 15.60 -6.56
N ASP A 114 -9.06 15.87 -5.39
CA ASP A 114 -9.38 17.22 -4.91
C ASP A 114 -8.13 18.03 -4.49
N GLU A 115 -6.96 17.39 -4.41
CA GLU A 115 -5.68 18.05 -4.18
C GLU A 115 -4.98 18.50 -5.48
N GLY A 116 -5.58 18.26 -6.65
CA GLY A 116 -5.02 18.60 -7.96
C GLY A 116 -5.57 19.90 -8.55
N LEU A 117 -4.69 20.76 -9.10
CA LEU A 117 -5.07 21.97 -9.84
C LEU A 117 -5.87 21.71 -11.14
N PHE A 118 -5.95 20.45 -11.60
CA PHE A 118 -6.57 20.05 -12.87
C PHE A 118 -7.36 18.72 -12.75
N PRO A 119 -8.63 18.75 -12.33
CA PRO A 119 -9.41 17.56 -11.98
C PRO A 119 -9.53 16.52 -13.11
N GLY A 120 -9.61 16.94 -14.38
CA GLY A 120 -9.73 16.02 -15.52
C GLY A 120 -8.46 15.25 -15.90
N THR A 121 -7.26 15.74 -15.53
CA THR A 121 -5.99 15.03 -15.75
C THR A 121 -5.68 14.02 -14.63
N MET A 122 -6.30 14.19 -13.47
CA MET A 122 -6.04 13.37 -12.29
C MET A 122 -6.72 12.01 -12.37
N GLU A 123 -7.88 11.93 -13.00
CA GLU A 123 -8.62 10.68 -13.15
C GLU A 123 -7.83 9.62 -13.93
N GLU A 124 -7.19 10.01 -15.04
CA GLU A 124 -6.35 9.08 -15.81
C GLU A 124 -5.10 8.66 -15.03
N TYR A 125 -4.51 9.59 -14.26
CA TYR A 125 -3.38 9.30 -13.38
C TYR A 125 -3.75 8.26 -12.32
N GLN A 126 -4.85 8.45 -11.59
CA GLN A 126 -5.35 7.54 -10.57
C GLN A 126 -5.71 6.16 -11.16
N ARG A 127 -6.42 6.14 -12.29
CA ARG A 127 -6.84 4.90 -12.95
C ARG A 127 -5.67 4.04 -13.40
N THR A 128 -4.57 4.67 -13.81
CA THR A 128 -3.38 3.98 -14.34
C THR A 128 -2.30 3.77 -13.28
N HIS A 129 -2.48 4.21 -12.04
CA HIS A 129 -1.43 4.19 -11.03
C HIS A 129 -0.86 2.79 -10.76
N ASP A 130 -1.72 1.77 -10.63
CA ASP A 130 -1.25 0.37 -10.52
C ASP A 130 -0.42 -0.08 -11.72
N GLN A 131 -0.84 0.31 -12.94
CA GLN A 131 -0.16 -0.07 -14.17
C GLN A 131 1.23 0.56 -14.27
N ARG A 132 1.41 1.78 -13.76
CA ARG A 132 2.69 2.51 -13.77
C ARG A 132 3.80 1.83 -12.99
N PHE A 133 3.45 1.04 -11.98
CA PHE A 133 4.44 0.26 -11.21
C PHE A 133 4.70 -1.13 -11.79
N ARG A 134 3.84 -1.61 -12.69
CA ARG A 134 3.90 -2.97 -13.26
C ARG A 134 4.46 -2.99 -14.67
N TYR A 135 4.23 -1.93 -15.43
CA TYR A 135 4.57 -1.86 -16.84
C TYR A 135 5.35 -0.59 -17.15
N LEU A 136 6.33 -0.70 -18.06
CA LEU A 136 7.12 0.45 -18.51
C LEU A 136 6.33 1.37 -19.44
N THR A 137 5.28 0.84 -20.07
CA THR A 137 4.45 1.54 -21.06
C THR A 137 2.98 1.29 -20.80
N ASP A 138 2.14 2.22 -21.28
CA ASP A 138 0.70 2.05 -21.34
C ASP A 138 0.28 0.97 -22.36
N THR A 139 -1.03 0.73 -22.47
CA THR A 139 -1.62 -0.25 -23.40
C THR A 139 -1.39 0.10 -24.88
N LYS A 140 -0.91 1.31 -25.19
CA LYS A 140 -0.57 1.79 -26.53
C LYS A 140 0.94 1.79 -26.77
N GLY A 141 1.74 1.28 -25.83
CA GLY A 141 3.21 1.25 -25.92
C GLY A 141 3.87 2.60 -25.64
N LYS A 142 3.12 3.60 -25.15
CA LYS A 142 3.70 4.90 -24.78
C LYS A 142 4.28 4.81 -23.36
N PRO A 143 5.51 5.30 -23.12
CA PRO A 143 6.05 5.39 -21.78
C PRO A 143 5.14 6.18 -20.85
N PHE A 144 5.01 5.73 -19.61
CA PHE A 144 4.40 6.56 -18.59
C PHE A 144 5.30 7.78 -18.36
N MET A 145 4.72 8.99 -18.43
CA MET A 145 5.44 10.22 -18.08
C MET A 145 5.70 10.19 -16.57
N GLU A 146 6.93 9.85 -16.18
CA GLU A 146 7.37 9.90 -14.81
C GLU A 146 7.93 11.29 -14.49
N PHE A 147 7.49 11.86 -13.38
CA PHE A 147 7.88 13.22 -12.99
C PHE A 147 8.91 13.27 -11.85
N GLU A 148 9.21 12.15 -11.18
CA GLU A 148 10.06 12.16 -9.99
C GLU A 148 11.18 11.12 -10.02
N LYS A 149 12.37 11.58 -9.62
CA LYS A 149 13.50 10.69 -9.33
C LYS A 149 13.22 9.97 -8.01
N PHE A 150 13.58 8.70 -7.96
CA PHE A 150 13.51 7.91 -6.73
C PHE A 150 14.80 8.09 -5.93
N ASP A 151 14.78 8.92 -4.89
CA ASP A 151 15.87 8.97 -3.91
C ASP A 151 15.72 7.79 -2.94
N VAL A 152 16.59 6.80 -3.10
CA VAL A 152 16.52 5.54 -2.36
C VAL A 152 16.53 5.75 -0.84
N ARG A 153 17.28 6.73 -0.32
CA ARG A 153 17.37 6.96 1.13
C ARG A 153 16.09 7.61 1.64
N ALA A 154 15.65 8.67 0.98
CA ALA A 154 14.42 9.37 1.36
C ALA A 154 13.19 8.45 1.28
N TYR A 155 13.10 7.62 0.24
CA TYR A 155 12.03 6.65 0.10
C TYR A 155 12.12 5.52 1.14
N ALA A 156 13.31 5.03 1.50
CA ALA A 156 13.43 4.02 2.56
C ALA A 156 12.88 4.56 3.89
N GLU A 157 13.24 5.78 4.29
CA GLU A 157 12.71 6.44 5.50
C GLU A 157 11.17 6.61 5.45
N ALA A 158 10.64 7.01 4.29
CA ALA A 158 9.20 7.14 4.08
C ALA A 158 8.48 5.77 4.14
N ILE A 159 9.08 4.71 3.62
CA ILE A 159 8.51 3.36 3.60
C ILE A 159 8.52 2.75 5.00
N THR A 160 9.60 2.94 5.79
CA THR A 160 9.62 2.55 7.20
C THR A 160 8.52 3.25 7.98
N SER A 161 8.37 4.57 7.78
CA SER A 161 7.30 5.36 8.41
C SER A 161 5.91 4.84 8.02
N PHE A 162 5.70 4.55 6.72
CA PHE A 162 4.49 3.95 6.20
C PHE A 162 4.19 2.59 6.85
N ARG A 163 5.16 1.68 6.89
CA ARG A 163 5.00 0.33 7.47
C ARG A 163 4.67 0.39 8.95
N GLN A 164 5.30 1.28 9.71
CA GLN A 164 5.00 1.48 11.13
C GLN A 164 3.59 2.04 11.34
N ALA A 165 3.22 3.09 10.60
CA ALA A 165 1.89 3.68 10.66
C ALA A 165 0.79 2.66 10.27
N LEU A 166 1.02 1.89 9.19
CA LEU A 166 0.10 0.86 8.74
C LEU A 166 -0.11 -0.22 9.81
N SER A 167 0.94 -0.66 10.49
CA SER A 167 0.83 -1.62 11.59
C SER A 167 -0.01 -1.09 12.75
N ILE A 168 0.15 0.18 13.12
CA ILE A 168 -0.68 0.84 14.14
C ILE A 168 -2.14 0.90 13.69
N LEU A 169 -2.39 1.28 12.44
CA LEU A 169 -3.72 1.36 11.86
C LEU A 169 -4.42 -0.01 11.81
N VAL A 170 -3.70 -1.08 11.44
CA VAL A 170 -4.22 -2.45 11.48
C VAL A 170 -4.60 -2.84 12.91
N ALA A 171 -3.71 -2.60 13.87
CA ALA A 171 -3.97 -2.91 15.28
C ALA A 171 -5.20 -2.17 15.83
N ARG A 172 -5.40 -0.89 15.47
CA ARG A 172 -6.59 -0.12 15.85
C ARG A 172 -7.89 -0.72 15.33
N ILE A 173 -7.88 -1.21 14.08
CA ILE A 173 -9.06 -1.80 13.46
C ILE A 173 -9.37 -3.18 14.04
N GLU A 174 -8.35 -4.01 14.27
CA GLU A 174 -8.56 -5.37 14.79
C GLU A 174 -8.80 -5.41 16.30
N PHE A 175 -8.24 -4.44 17.05
CA PHE A 175 -8.31 -4.39 18.50
C PHE A 175 -8.82 -3.02 19.00
N PRO A 176 -10.09 -2.66 18.71
CA PRO A 176 -10.62 -1.33 18.98
C PRO A 176 -10.66 -0.96 20.48
N CYS A 177 -10.65 -1.94 21.39
CA CYS A 177 -10.74 -1.70 22.84
C CYS A 177 -9.40 -1.38 23.53
N GLY A 178 -8.29 -1.23 22.79
CA GLY A 178 -6.92 -1.19 23.34
C GLY A 178 -6.12 0.10 23.14
N PHE A 179 -6.67 1.14 22.50
CA PHE A 179 -5.90 2.30 22.00
C PHE A 179 -6.56 3.67 22.27
N ASP A 180 -7.38 3.78 23.32
CA ASP A 180 -7.92 5.07 23.81
C ASP A 180 -6.90 5.86 24.64
#